data_AF-A0A800IH32-F1
#
_entry.id   AF-A0A800IH32-F1
#
_cell.length_a   1.000
_cell.length_b   1.000
_cell.length_c   1.000
_cell.angle_alpha   90.00
_cell.angle_beta   90.00
_cell.angle_gamma   90.00
#
_symmetry.space_group_name_H-M   'P 1'
#
loop_
_entity.id
_entity.type
_entity.pdbx_description
1 polymer ?
#
loop_
_entity_poly.entity_id
_entity_poly.type
_entity_poly.pdbx_seq_one_letter_code
_entity_poly.pdbx_strand_id
1 'polypeptide(L)'
;MNITHSFSPSRVSYAPVYQSASVAGLCCPVCGNRQEDDLQGLHPCEHLACVNDQEAQGFSYKSASFKQRRAEASVSLPEELDAYALAKLGYGDELLALDFTRAGCWSRELFAFDFTASS
;
A
#
# COMPACT_ATOMS: atom_id res chain seq x y z
N MET A 1 4.73 -21.92 33.71
CA MET A 1 4.21 -21.96 32.33
C MET A 1 5.03 -21.02 31.48
N ASN A 2 5.63 -21.50 30.40
CA ASN A 2 6.45 -20.68 29.49
C ASN A 2 5.53 -20.22 28.35
N ILE A 3 5.24 -18.92 28.26
CA ILE A 3 4.39 -18.38 27.20
C ILE A 3 5.30 -18.25 25.98
N THR A 4 5.25 -19.23 25.08
CA THR A 4 5.82 -19.11 23.75
C THR A 4 5.08 -17.98 23.04
N HIS A 5 5.69 -16.79 22.98
CA HIS A 5 5.27 -15.73 22.09
C HIS A 5 5.37 -16.32 20.68
N SER A 6 4.24 -16.70 20.10
CA SER A 6 4.15 -17.05 18.69
C SER A 6 4.56 -15.81 17.91
N PHE A 7 5.83 -15.78 17.48
CA PHE A 7 6.33 -14.82 16.52
C PHE A 7 5.66 -15.17 15.19
N SER A 8 4.40 -14.79 15.02
CA SER A 8 3.87 -14.64 13.67
C SER A 8 4.63 -13.47 13.07
N PRO A 9 5.48 -13.68 12.06
CA PRO A 9 5.97 -12.54 11.30
C PRO A 9 4.72 -11.80 10.82
N SER A 10 4.58 -10.51 11.13
CA SER A 10 3.51 -9.70 10.56
C SER A 10 3.62 -9.81 9.05
N ARG A 11 2.73 -10.58 8.42
CA ARG A 11 2.74 -10.80 6.97
C ARG A 11 1.77 -9.81 6.38
N VAL A 12 2.32 -8.73 5.83
CA VAL A 12 1.54 -7.81 5.00
C VAL A 12 1.03 -8.57 3.78
N SER A 13 -0.27 -8.47 3.51
CA SER A 13 -0.87 -9.05 2.33
C SER A 13 -0.36 -8.30 1.11
N TYR A 14 0.17 -9.02 0.12
CA TYR A 14 0.76 -8.42 -1.08
C TYR A 14 0.32 -9.17 -2.32
N ALA A 15 -0.10 -8.44 -3.35
CA ALA A 15 -0.50 -9.03 -4.62
C ALA A 15 -0.03 -8.18 -5.81
N PRO A 16 0.60 -8.78 -6.84
CA PRO A 16 0.80 -8.11 -8.10
C PRO A 16 -0.51 -8.04 -8.88
N VAL A 17 -0.80 -6.89 -9.48
CA VAL A 17 -2.01 -6.66 -10.27
C VAL A 17 -1.62 -6.04 -11.60
N TYR A 18 -2.05 -6.67 -12.69
CA TYR A 18 -1.92 -6.10 -14.03
C TYR A 18 -3.26 -5.55 -14.50
N GLN A 19 -3.29 -4.28 -14.89
CA GLN A 19 -4.46 -3.65 -15.45
C GLN A 19 -4.34 -3.53 -16.96
N SER A 20 -5.22 -4.19 -17.69
CA SER A 20 -5.33 -4.01 -19.14
C SER A 20 -5.83 -2.60 -19.49
N ALA A 21 -5.45 -2.08 -20.66
CA ALA A 21 -5.74 -0.69 -21.09
C ALA A 21 -7.24 -0.32 -21.14
N SER A 22 -8.12 -1.32 -21.15
CA SER A 22 -9.58 -1.17 -21.22
C SER A 22 -10.29 -1.23 -19.86
N VAL A 23 -9.57 -1.38 -18.75
CA VAL A 23 -10.15 -1.51 -17.41
C VAL A 23 -10.19 -0.15 -16.71
N ALA A 24 -11.32 0.14 -16.05
CA ALA A 24 -11.51 1.36 -15.25
C ALA A 24 -10.46 1.46 -14.13
N GLY A 25 -10.10 2.69 -13.72
CA GLY A 25 -9.13 2.99 -12.66
C GLY A 25 -9.33 2.19 -11.37
N LEU A 26 -8.25 2.01 -10.59
CA LEU A 26 -8.25 1.14 -9.41
C LEU A 26 -9.33 1.56 -8.40
N CYS A 27 -10.08 0.59 -7.87
CA CYS A 27 -11.03 0.81 -6.78
C CYS A 27 -10.45 0.33 -5.44
N CYS A 28 -10.87 0.97 -4.36
CA CYS A 28 -10.53 0.54 -3.02
C CYS A 28 -11.15 -0.85 -2.76
N PRO A 29 -10.35 -1.85 -2.33
CA PRO A 29 -10.87 -3.19 -2.03
C PRO A 29 -11.72 -3.24 -0.76
N VAL A 30 -11.66 -2.18 0.08
CA VAL A 30 -12.41 -2.10 1.34
C VAL A 30 -13.81 -1.51 1.13
N CYS A 31 -13.90 -0.30 0.56
CA CYS A 31 -15.16 0.42 0.41
C CYS A 31 -15.70 0.51 -1.04
N GLY A 32 -14.94 0.03 -2.03
CA GLY A 32 -15.33 0.07 -3.44
C GLY A 32 -15.18 1.44 -4.11
N ASN A 33 -14.83 2.49 -3.38
CA ASN A 33 -14.63 3.83 -3.95
C ASN A 33 -13.49 3.84 -4.96
N ARG A 34 -13.72 4.47 -6.11
CA ARG A 34 -12.71 4.67 -7.14
C ARG A 34 -11.54 5.50 -6.57
N GLN A 35 -10.32 5.00 -6.69
CA GLN A 35 -9.12 5.70 -6.24
C GLN A 35 -8.51 6.59 -7.31
N GLU A 36 -8.90 6.41 -8.57
CA GLU A 36 -8.37 7.17 -9.70
C GLU A 36 -9.51 7.63 -10.61
N ASP A 37 -9.44 8.86 -11.12
CA ASP A 37 -10.31 9.31 -12.20
C ASP A 37 -9.80 8.87 -13.59
N ASP A 38 -10.51 9.27 -14.65
CA ASP A 38 -10.15 8.88 -16.02
C ASP A 38 -8.83 9.50 -16.52
N LEU A 39 -8.33 10.51 -15.82
CA LEU A 39 -7.04 11.16 -16.07
C LEU A 39 -5.95 10.64 -15.12
N GLN A 40 -6.22 9.57 -14.36
CA GLN A 40 -5.34 9.03 -13.32
C GLN A 40 -5.08 10.02 -12.17
N GLY A 41 -5.98 11.00 -11.99
CA GLY A 41 -5.99 11.83 -10.79
C GLY A 41 -6.39 11.00 -9.58
N LEU A 42 -5.59 11.07 -8.51
CA LEU A 42 -5.81 10.27 -7.30
C LEU A 42 -6.94 10.89 -6.44
N HIS A 43 -7.91 10.05 -6.05
CA HIS A 43 -9.01 10.37 -5.13
C HIS A 43 -8.96 9.41 -3.92
N PRO A 44 -8.07 9.67 -2.94
CA PRO A 44 -7.85 8.78 -1.80
C PRO A 44 -9.11 8.66 -0.95
N CYS A 45 -9.51 7.44 -0.65
CA CYS A 45 -10.41 7.19 0.48
C CYS A 45 -9.58 7.00 1.77
N GLU A 46 -10.25 6.95 2.92
CA GLU A 46 -9.59 6.77 4.23
C GLU A 46 -8.77 5.49 4.35
N HIS A 47 -9.16 4.44 3.63
CA HIS A 47 -8.46 3.15 3.62
C HIS A 47 -7.13 3.22 2.86
N LEU A 48 -6.91 4.21 2.00
CA LEU A 48 -5.65 4.34 1.27
C LEU A 48 -4.56 4.82 2.24
N ALA A 49 -3.60 3.97 2.55
CA ALA A 49 -2.49 4.30 3.43
C ALA A 49 -1.41 5.10 2.68
N CYS A 50 -1.02 4.63 1.49
CA CYS A 50 -0.08 5.32 0.62
C CYS A 50 -0.16 4.86 -0.84
N VAL A 51 0.40 5.69 -1.73
CA VAL A 51 0.72 5.32 -3.11
C VAL A 51 2.18 5.66 -3.34
N ASN A 52 2.95 4.67 -3.78
CA ASN A 52 4.37 4.82 -4.06
C ASN A 52 4.68 4.41 -5.49
N ASP A 53 5.21 5.35 -6.28
CA ASP A 53 5.85 5.04 -7.54
C ASP A 53 7.17 4.34 -7.23
N GLN A 54 7.26 3.06 -7.59
CA GLN A 54 8.40 2.20 -7.26
C GLN A 54 9.62 2.56 -8.12
N GLU A 55 9.40 3.03 -9.35
CA GLU A 55 10.47 3.41 -10.28
C GLU A 55 11.07 4.78 -9.91
N ALA A 56 10.20 5.76 -9.63
CA ALA A 56 10.64 7.08 -9.18
C ALA A 56 11.01 7.13 -7.69
N GLN A 57 10.83 6.01 -6.97
CA GLN A 57 11.01 5.89 -5.52
C GLN A 57 10.27 7.01 -4.75
N GLY A 58 9.12 7.43 -5.26
CA GLY A 58 8.40 8.64 -4.87
C GLY A 58 7.02 8.34 -4.31
N PHE A 59 6.54 9.13 -3.36
CA PHE A 59 5.17 8.99 -2.84
C PHE A 59 4.26 10.02 -3.48
N SER A 60 3.32 9.56 -4.30
CA SER A 60 2.22 10.38 -4.83
C SER A 60 1.19 10.68 -3.73
N TYR A 61 1.05 9.79 -2.74
CA TYR A 61 0.16 10.00 -1.60
C TYR A 61 0.63 9.30 -0.32
N LYS A 62 0.35 9.93 0.83
CA LYS A 62 0.55 9.36 2.17
C LYS A 62 -0.55 9.86 3.12
N SER A 63 -1.23 8.93 3.77
CA SER A 63 -2.13 9.22 4.88
C SER A 63 -1.37 9.78 6.10
N ALA A 64 -2.09 10.37 7.05
CA ALA A 64 -1.49 10.88 8.28
C ALA A 64 -0.87 9.76 9.13
N SER A 65 -1.59 8.63 9.28
CA SER A 65 -1.13 7.45 10.03
C SER A 65 0.13 6.85 9.40
N PHE A 66 0.20 6.75 8.07
CA PHE A 66 1.40 6.27 7.38
C PHE A 66 2.60 7.21 7.60
N LYS A 67 2.40 8.53 7.51
CA LYS A 67 3.46 9.52 7.79
C LYS A 67 3.98 9.38 9.22
N GLN A 68 3.09 9.21 10.19
CA GLN A 68 3.45 9.04 11.60
C GLN A 68 4.28 7.77 11.80
N ARG A 69 3.79 6.61 11.35
CA ARG A 69 4.52 5.33 11.43
C ARG A 69 5.91 5.41 10.81
N ARG A 70 6.04 6.09 9.66
CA ARG A 70 7.32 6.29 8.99
C ARG A 70 8.27 7.23 9.73
N ALA A 71 7.76 8.25 10.42
CA ALA A 71 8.57 9.14 11.24
C ALA A 71 9.05 8.47 12.54
N GLU A 72 8.22 7.59 13.10
CA GLU A 72 8.51 6.82 14.32
C GLU A 72 9.35 5.57 14.06
N ALA A 73 9.45 5.13 12.80
CA ALA A 73 10.26 3.99 12.41
C ALA A 73 11.74 4.26 12.71
N SER A 74 12.28 3.55 13.70
CA SER A 74 13.69 3.59 14.08
C SER A 74 14.61 2.78 13.15
N VAL A 75 14.04 2.23 12.08
CA VAL A 75 14.71 1.34 11.13
C VAL A 75 14.90 2.02 9.79
N SER A 76 16.07 1.84 9.18
CA SER A 76 16.29 2.21 7.79
C SER A 76 15.42 1.32 6.91
N LEU A 77 14.45 1.93 6.25
CA LEU A 77 13.60 1.24 5.28
C LEU A 77 14.37 1.07 3.97
N PRO A 78 14.15 -0.03 3.23
CA PRO A 78 14.67 -0.17 1.88
C PRO A 78 14.14 0.94 0.96
N GLU A 79 14.83 1.15 -0.16
CA GLU A 79 14.45 2.17 -1.16
C GLU A 79 13.10 1.83 -1.83
N GLU A 80 12.86 0.54 -2.12
CA GLU A 80 11.60 0.04 -2.64
C GLU A 80 10.65 -0.30 -1.49
N LEU A 81 9.40 0.17 -1.58
CA LEU A 81 8.38 -0.15 -0.59
C LEU A 81 7.77 -1.51 -0.90
N ASP A 82 8.15 -2.55 -0.17
CA ASP A 82 7.64 -3.90 -0.30
C ASP A 82 6.90 -4.38 0.97
N ALA A 83 6.42 -5.63 0.97
CA ALA A 83 5.74 -6.22 2.12
C ALA A 83 6.62 -6.22 3.39
N TYR A 84 7.94 -6.36 3.24
CA TYR A 84 8.88 -6.34 4.37
C TYR A 84 9.01 -4.93 4.96
N ALA A 85 9.17 -3.91 4.11
CA ALA A 85 9.22 -2.51 4.51
C ALA A 85 7.92 -2.08 5.21
N LEU A 86 6.77 -2.49 4.68
CA LEU A 86 5.47 -2.24 5.29
C LEU A 86 5.34 -2.95 6.64
N ALA A 87 5.81 -4.19 6.77
CA ALA A 87 5.85 -4.88 8.06
C ALA A 87 6.74 -4.17 9.08
N LYS A 88 7.86 -3.58 8.65
CA LYS A 88 8.74 -2.76 9.49
C LYS A 88 8.12 -1.44 9.94
N LEU A 89 7.14 -0.92 9.20
CA LEU A 89 6.30 0.21 9.60
C LEU A 89 5.18 -0.19 10.58
N GLY A 90 5.13 -1.46 10.99
CA GLY A 90 4.16 -1.98 11.95
C GLY A 90 2.80 -2.32 11.34
N TYR A 91 2.75 -2.57 10.03
CA TYR A 91 1.58 -3.16 9.38
C TYR A 91 1.63 -4.69 9.41
N GLY A 92 0.47 -5.31 9.51
CA GLY A 92 0.27 -6.75 9.44
C GLY A 92 -0.66 -7.16 8.31
N ASP A 93 -1.41 -8.23 8.54
CA ASP A 93 -2.36 -8.82 7.60
C ASP A 93 -3.56 -7.93 7.30
N GLU A 94 -3.78 -6.90 8.13
CA GLU A 94 -4.78 -5.87 7.94
C GLU A 94 -4.45 -4.88 6.80
N LEU A 95 -3.22 -4.89 6.29
CA LEU A 95 -2.82 -4.08 5.15
C LEU A 95 -2.68 -4.93 3.89
N LEU A 96 -3.33 -4.50 2.82
CA LEU A 96 -3.18 -5.04 1.47
C LEU A 96 -2.36 -4.07 0.60
N ALA A 97 -1.19 -4.52 0.17
CA ALA A 97 -0.37 -3.86 -0.82
C ALA A 97 -0.61 -4.47 -2.21
N LEU A 98 -1.00 -3.63 -3.17
CA LEU A 98 -1.16 -3.99 -4.56
C LEU A 98 -0.01 -3.38 -5.35
N ASP A 99 0.87 -4.22 -5.91
CA ASP A 99 1.88 -3.79 -6.87
C ASP A 99 1.26 -3.78 -8.26
N PHE A 100 0.98 -2.58 -8.73
CA PHE A 100 0.10 -2.31 -9.84
C PHE A 100 0.91 -1.95 -11.08
N THR A 101 0.70 -2.71 -12.16
CA THR A 101 1.31 -2.46 -13.48
C THR A 101 0.21 -2.21 -14.51
N ARG A 102 0.31 -1.09 -15.23
CA ARG A 102 -0.65 -0.74 -16.29
C ARG A 102 -0.17 -1.22 -17.66
N ALA A 103 -1.10 -1.69 -18.48
CA ALA A 103 -0.81 -2.06 -19.86
C ALA A 103 -0.24 -0.90 -20.66
N GLY A 104 0.86 -1.18 -21.37
CA GLY A 104 1.57 -0.16 -22.16
C GLY A 104 2.42 0.80 -21.32
N CYS A 105 2.42 0.66 -19.99
CA CYS A 105 3.32 1.37 -19.11
C CYS A 105 4.36 0.41 -18.53
N TRP A 106 5.58 0.91 -18.30
CA TRP A 106 6.63 0.16 -17.62
C TRP A 106 6.73 0.54 -16.14
N SER A 107 6.03 1.60 -15.71
CA SER A 107 6.03 2.00 -14.30
C SER A 107 5.20 1.06 -13.44
N ARG A 108 5.72 0.80 -12.23
CA ARG A 108 5.07 0.04 -11.17
C ARG A 108 4.70 1.00 -10.05
N GLU A 109 3.45 0.93 -9.63
CA GLU A 109 2.96 1.71 -8.49
C GLU A 109 2.42 0.78 -7.41
N LEU A 110 2.85 1.01 -6.17
CA LEU A 110 2.33 0.28 -5.03
C LEU A 110 1.22 1.07 -4.36
N PHE A 111 0.02 0.48 -4.34
CA PHE A 111 -1.13 0.99 -3.58
C PHE A 111 -1.29 0.17 -2.30
N ALA A 112 -1.20 0.83 -1.14
CA ALA A 112 -1.37 0.19 0.15
C ALA A 112 -2.71 0.58 0.78
N PHE A 113 -3.55 -0.40 1.08
CA PHE A 113 -4.86 -0.22 1.70
C PHE A 113 -4.89 -0.81 3.11
N ASP A 114 -5.19 0.02 4.10
CA ASP A 114 -5.35 -0.35 5.51
C ASP A 114 -6.83 -0.63 5.82
N PHE A 115 -7.16 -1.87 6.14
CA PHE A 115 -8.53 -2.31 6.42
C PHE A 115 -9.00 -1.90 7.82
N THR A 116 -8.10 -1.38 8.66
CA THR A 116 -8.43 -0.87 10.01
C THR A 116 -8.68 0.62 10.03
N ALA A 117 -8.38 1.32 8.94
CA ALA A 117 -8.68 2.74 8.82
C ALA A 117 -10.20 2.91 8.77
N SER A 118 -10.77 3.40 9.87
CA SER A 118 -12.21 3.66 10.00
C SER A 118 -12.56 5.10 9.61
N SER A 119 -13.70 5.23 8.92
CA SER A 119 -14.48 6.45 8.70
C SER A 119 -15.04 7.08 9.97
#